data_AF-A0A7D9EFS1-F1
#
_entry.id   AF-A0A7D9EFS1-F1
#
_cell.length_a   1.000
_cell.length_b   1.000
_cell.length_c   1.000
_cell.angle_alpha   90.00
_cell.angle_beta   90.00
_cell.angle_gamma   90.00
#
_symmetry.space_group_name_H-M   'P 1'
#
loop_
_entity.id
_entity.type
_entity.pdbx_description
1 polymer ?
#
loop_
_entity_poly.entity_id
_entity_poly.type
_entity_poly.pdbx_seq_one_letter_code
_entity_poly.pdbx_strand_id
1 'polypeptide(L)'
;MEGEIERVLLGLPALNEECEVHKFTDDINTCEVYSRRLEEIIGFLRTLPRRMPEVTEHVGFLEEMFVSHLTHFQNRIHYIEGPFTTSSRYRCNQLRNGTVGRPRYDIPERMLWALRSIGFRWVSIAKLLSVSEHTLRRRRIELGWAVGENEFSDINDNELDEVVRQIVSRTPNAGETMTFGALRGRGLRVQRHRVRESINRVDPIGRALRRQRTIVRRIYNVPSPNFLW
;
A
#
# COMPACT_ATOMS: atom_id res chain seq x y z
N MET A 1 29.30 -35.54 -4.92
CA MET A 1 28.41 -35.66 -3.74
C MET A 1 28.98 -34.90 -2.55
N GLU A 2 30.21 -35.17 -2.07
CA GLU A 2 30.81 -34.40 -0.96
C GLU A 2 30.88 -32.89 -1.22
N GLY A 3 31.33 -32.47 -2.41
CA GLY A 3 31.42 -31.04 -2.74
C GLY A 3 30.08 -30.30 -2.90
N GLU A 4 28.95 -31.00 -3.04
CA GLU A 4 27.62 -30.37 -3.04
C GLU A 4 27.11 -30.15 -1.62
N ILE A 5 27.35 -31.12 -0.73
CA ILE A 5 27.01 -31.02 0.69
C ILE A 5 27.79 -29.87 1.33
N GLU A 6 29.09 -29.78 1.06
CA GLU A 6 29.95 -28.72 1.59
C GLU A 6 29.49 -27.32 1.14
N ARG A 7 29.08 -27.16 -0.13
CA ARG A 7 28.53 -25.89 -0.63
C ARG A 7 27.25 -25.46 0.08
N VAL A 8 26.35 -26.41 0.37
CA VAL A 8 25.11 -26.12 1.11
C VAL A 8 25.43 -25.72 2.55
N LEU A 9 26.34 -26.45 3.21
CA LEU A 9 26.75 -26.16 4.59
C LEU A 9 27.42 -24.77 4.71
N LEU A 10 28.26 -24.39 3.74
CA LEU A 10 28.88 -23.06 3.69
C LEU A 10 27.86 -21.92 3.50
N GLY A 11 26.66 -22.21 2.97
CA GLY A 11 25.59 -21.23 2.76
C GLY A 11 24.68 -20.99 3.97
N LEU A 12 24.74 -21.86 5.00
CA LEU A 12 23.84 -21.78 6.16
C LEU A 12 24.01 -20.49 6.99
N PRO A 13 25.23 -19.96 7.24
CA PRO A 13 25.40 -18.71 7.98
C PRO A 13 24.76 -17.50 7.27
N ALA A 14 24.92 -17.42 5.95
CA ALA A 14 24.32 -16.35 5.14
C ALA A 14 22.80 -16.42 5.18
N LEU A 15 22.22 -17.63 5.09
CA LEU A 15 20.78 -17.81 5.24
C LEU A 15 20.28 -17.38 6.62
N ASN A 16 21.02 -17.70 7.68
CA ASN A 16 20.65 -17.29 9.03
C ASN A 16 20.61 -15.76 9.15
N GLU A 17 21.61 -15.07 8.61
CA GLU A 17 21.66 -13.61 8.57
C GLU A 17 20.50 -13.02 7.77
N GLU A 18 20.20 -13.58 6.59
CA GLU A 18 19.04 -13.20 5.77
C GLU A 18 17.72 -13.37 6.56
N CYS A 19 17.56 -14.48 7.27
CA CYS A 19 16.36 -14.73 8.06
C CYS A 19 16.20 -13.74 9.23
N GLU A 20 17.30 -13.32 9.87
CA GLU A 20 17.27 -12.28 10.90
C GLU A 20 16.95 -10.89 10.32
N VAL A 21 17.52 -10.54 9.17
CA VAL A 21 17.20 -9.27 8.46
C VAL A 21 15.72 -9.20 8.10
N HIS A 22 15.14 -10.31 7.63
CA HIS A 22 13.75 -10.36 7.17
C HIS A 22 12.75 -10.77 8.25
N LYS A 23 13.19 -10.95 9.50
CA LYS A 23 12.34 -11.37 10.63
C LYS A 23 11.11 -10.48 10.82
N PHE A 24 11.22 -9.18 10.56
CA PHE A 24 10.11 -8.24 10.75
C PHE A 24 9.39 -7.84 9.44
N THR A 25 9.62 -8.56 8.33
CA THR A 25 9.07 -8.18 7.01
C THR A 25 7.55 -8.37 6.89
N ASP A 26 6.82 -7.30 6.59
CA ASP A 26 5.37 -7.36 6.30
C ASP A 26 5.04 -7.78 4.86
N ASP A 27 6.04 -8.10 4.04
CA ASP A 27 5.83 -8.65 2.70
C ASP A 27 5.61 -10.16 2.75
N ILE A 28 4.39 -10.58 2.39
CA ILE A 28 3.99 -11.98 2.30
C ILE A 28 4.88 -12.80 1.38
N ASN A 29 5.30 -12.23 0.24
CA ASN A 29 6.10 -12.96 -0.73
C ASN A 29 7.47 -13.31 -0.14
N THR A 30 8.08 -12.35 0.56
CA THR A 30 9.32 -12.56 1.31
C THR A 30 9.15 -13.68 2.34
N CYS A 31 8.08 -13.66 3.15
CA CYS A 31 7.84 -14.72 4.14
C CYS A 31 7.66 -16.12 3.50
N GLU A 32 6.93 -16.21 2.39
CA GLU A 32 6.73 -17.48 1.65
C GLU A 32 8.04 -18.05 1.10
N VAL A 33 8.89 -17.20 0.52
CA VAL A 33 10.19 -17.61 -0.03
C VAL A 33 11.07 -18.20 1.06
N TYR A 34 11.20 -17.52 2.20
CA TYR A 34 12.00 -18.03 3.31
C TYR A 34 11.39 -19.28 3.96
N SER A 35 10.06 -19.38 4.08
CA SER A 35 9.40 -20.59 4.59
C SER A 35 9.74 -21.81 3.73
N ARG A 36 9.60 -21.72 2.40
CA ARG A 36 9.93 -22.84 1.48
C ARG A 36 11.42 -23.20 1.53
N ARG A 37 12.29 -22.19 1.50
CA ARG A 37 13.75 -22.39 1.55
C ARG A 37 14.21 -23.04 2.86
N LEU A 38 13.59 -22.68 3.98
CA LEU A 38 13.85 -23.28 5.29
C LEU A 38 13.32 -24.72 5.37
N GLU A 39 12.15 -25.02 4.81
CA GLU A 39 11.63 -26.40 4.73
C GLU A 39 12.58 -27.33 3.96
N GLU A 40 13.12 -26.87 2.83
CA GLU A 40 14.10 -27.62 2.03
C GLU A 40 15.40 -27.87 2.81
N ILE A 41 15.90 -26.86 3.51
CA ILE A 41 17.16 -26.96 4.27
C ILE A 41 17.01 -27.82 5.52
N ILE A 42 15.92 -27.66 6.27
CA ILE A 42 15.61 -28.54 7.41
C ILE A 42 15.45 -29.98 6.92
N GLY A 43 14.78 -30.19 5.79
CA GLY A 43 14.67 -31.49 5.14
C GLY A 43 16.03 -32.09 4.82
N PHE A 44 16.95 -31.31 4.26
CA PHE A 44 18.32 -31.72 3.98
C PHE A 44 19.10 -32.05 5.26
N LEU A 45 19.08 -31.18 6.27
CA LEU A 45 19.76 -31.36 7.56
C LEU A 45 19.34 -32.68 8.23
N ARG A 46 18.05 -33.00 8.23
CA ARG A 46 17.52 -34.28 8.77
C ARG A 46 18.07 -35.54 8.09
N THR A 47 18.55 -35.42 6.84
CA THR A 47 19.14 -36.57 6.12
C THR A 47 20.63 -36.75 6.40
N LEU A 48 21.32 -35.73 6.93
CA LEU A 48 22.77 -35.76 7.14
C LEU A 48 23.22 -36.74 8.23
N PRO A 49 22.58 -36.86 9.41
CA PRO A 49 23.01 -37.79 10.46
C PRO A 49 23.02 -39.26 10.00
N ARG A 50 22.18 -39.62 9.03
CA ARG A 50 22.15 -40.97 8.44
C ARG A 50 23.37 -41.26 7.55
N ARG A 51 23.98 -40.22 6.99
CA ARG A 51 25.13 -40.30 6.08
C ARG A 51 26.46 -40.03 6.79
N MET A 52 26.43 -39.13 7.78
CA MET A 52 27.59 -38.68 8.55
C MET A 52 27.21 -38.60 10.02
N PRO A 53 27.31 -39.72 10.78
CA PRO A 53 26.92 -39.74 12.19
C PRO A 53 27.79 -38.84 13.08
N GLU A 54 29.00 -38.50 12.64
CA GLU A 54 29.96 -37.66 13.36
C GLU A 54 29.50 -36.21 13.55
N VAL A 55 28.62 -35.71 12.67
CA VAL A 55 28.13 -34.31 12.72
C VAL A 55 26.75 -34.17 13.38
N THR A 56 26.21 -35.25 13.95
CA THR A 56 24.83 -35.32 14.46
C THR A 56 24.50 -34.22 15.46
N GLU A 57 25.41 -33.92 16.40
CA GLU A 57 25.20 -32.91 17.44
C GLU A 57 25.13 -31.48 16.86
N HIS A 58 26.04 -31.15 15.92
CA HIS A 58 26.09 -29.85 15.26
C HIS A 58 24.90 -29.62 14.33
N VAL A 59 24.45 -30.67 13.65
CA VAL A 59 23.26 -30.64 12.79
C VAL A 59 22.00 -30.42 13.62
N GLY A 60 21.91 -31.00 14.81
CA GLY A 60 20.77 -30.82 15.72
C GLY A 60 20.55 -29.36 16.11
N PHE A 61 21.62 -28.65 16.51
CA PHE A 61 21.53 -27.23 16.87
C PHE A 61 21.07 -26.35 15.69
N LEU A 62 21.62 -26.61 14.49
CA LEU A 62 21.22 -25.88 13.28
C LEU A 62 19.77 -26.16 12.90
N GLU A 63 19.33 -27.42 13.04
CA GLU A 63 17.94 -27.79 12.79
C GLU A 63 17.00 -27.03 13.73
N GLU A 64 17.27 -27.00 15.04
CA GLU A 64 16.44 -26.28 16.02
C GLU A 64 16.34 -24.79 15.70
N MET A 65 17.47 -24.16 15.36
CA MET A 65 17.51 -22.76 14.95
C MET A 65 16.64 -22.51 13.71
N PHE A 66 16.84 -23.27 12.63
CA PHE A 66 16.07 -23.08 11.40
C PHE A 66 14.58 -23.44 11.55
N VAL A 67 14.23 -24.40 12.40
CA VAL A 67 12.83 -24.69 12.76
C VAL A 67 12.20 -23.49 13.46
N SER A 68 12.93 -22.77 14.32
CA SER A 68 12.45 -21.54 14.95
C SER A 68 12.15 -20.46 13.91
N HIS A 69 13.08 -20.25 12.95
CA HIS A 69 12.87 -19.32 11.84
C HIS A 69 11.68 -19.72 10.96
N LEU A 70 11.55 -21.01 10.62
CA LEU A 70 10.43 -21.52 9.83
C LEU A 70 9.09 -21.23 10.52
N THR A 71 9.00 -21.59 11.80
CA THR A 71 7.82 -21.35 12.63
C THR A 71 7.46 -19.87 12.66
N HIS A 72 8.46 -19.00 12.80
CA HIS A 72 8.28 -17.55 12.79
C HIS A 72 7.70 -17.05 11.46
N PHE A 73 8.27 -17.44 10.32
CA PHE A 73 7.76 -17.04 9.01
C PHE A 73 6.37 -17.61 8.72
N GLN A 74 6.09 -18.86 9.08
CA GLN A 74 4.75 -19.46 8.95
C GLN A 74 3.71 -18.72 9.81
N ASN A 75 4.05 -18.34 11.05
CA ASN A 75 3.18 -17.52 11.90
C ASN A 75 2.94 -16.13 11.30
N ARG A 76 3.96 -15.53 10.66
CA ARG A 76 3.81 -14.25 9.96
C ARG A 76 2.91 -14.38 8.72
N ILE A 77 3.09 -15.42 7.91
CA ILE A 77 2.18 -15.72 6.79
C ILE A 77 0.76 -15.86 7.33
N HIS A 78 0.55 -16.65 8.39
CA HIS A 78 -0.76 -16.78 9.03
C HIS A 78 -1.30 -15.45 9.59
N TYR A 79 -0.44 -14.54 10.06
CA TYR A 79 -0.87 -13.21 10.50
C TYR A 79 -1.28 -12.30 9.32
N ILE A 80 -0.56 -12.38 8.20
CA ILE A 80 -0.78 -11.57 7.00
C ILE A 80 -1.97 -12.10 6.17
N GLU A 81 -2.06 -13.42 5.99
CA GLU A 81 -3.10 -14.15 5.25
C GLU A 81 -4.31 -14.53 6.10
N GLY A 82 -4.10 -14.66 7.42
CA GLY A 82 -5.19 -14.82 8.36
C GLY A 82 -6.23 -13.77 8.04
N PRO A 83 -7.53 -14.08 8.23
CA PRO A 83 -8.56 -13.11 7.91
C PRO A 83 -8.09 -11.83 8.56
N PHE A 84 -7.78 -10.80 7.75
CA PHE A 84 -7.76 -9.45 8.24
C PHE A 84 -9.05 -9.44 9.02
N THR A 85 -8.96 -9.50 10.35
CA THR A 85 -10.08 -9.24 11.21
C THR A 85 -10.36 -7.84 10.77
N THR A 86 -11.31 -7.71 9.84
CA THR A 86 -11.43 -6.53 9.01
C THR A 86 -11.67 -5.49 10.05
N SER A 87 -10.63 -4.70 10.35
CA SER A 87 -10.51 -3.99 11.62
C SER A 87 -11.88 -3.41 11.88
N SER A 88 -12.58 -4.03 12.85
CA SER A 88 -14.06 -4.08 12.95
C SER A 88 -14.72 -3.22 11.87
N ARG A 89 -15.10 -3.79 10.69
CA ARG A 89 -15.66 -3.01 9.55
C ARG A 89 -16.49 -1.89 10.13
N TYR A 90 -15.98 -0.65 10.05
CA TYR A 90 -16.58 0.44 10.79
C TYR A 90 -18.05 0.53 10.32
N ARG A 91 -18.97 0.28 11.25
CA ARG A 91 -20.40 0.45 11.02
C ARG A 91 -20.78 1.73 11.70
N CYS A 92 -21.32 2.68 10.94
CA CYS A 92 -21.97 3.83 11.54
C CYS A 92 -23.05 3.37 12.51
N ASN A 93 -23.06 3.99 13.69
CA ASN A 93 -24.11 3.80 14.68
C ASN A 93 -25.47 4.14 14.09
N GLN A 94 -26.54 3.61 14.68
CA GLN A 94 -27.90 3.90 14.26
C GLN A 94 -28.63 4.74 15.31
N LEU A 95 -29.29 5.80 14.87
CA LEU A 95 -30.21 6.60 15.68
C LEU A 95 -31.55 5.88 15.78
N ARG A 96 -31.91 5.44 16.99
CA ARG A 96 -33.19 4.81 17.29
C ARG A 96 -34.12 5.86 17.90
N ASN A 97 -35.04 6.38 17.09
CA ASN A 97 -35.95 7.45 17.49
C ASN A 97 -37.35 6.93 17.87
N GLY A 98 -37.52 5.63 18.10
CA GLY A 98 -38.81 5.01 18.42
C GLY A 98 -39.83 4.96 17.28
N THR A 99 -39.51 5.50 16.10
CA THR A 99 -40.37 5.49 14.91
C THR A 99 -40.31 4.14 14.18
N VAL A 100 -41.43 3.73 13.58
CA VAL A 100 -41.49 2.56 12.69
C VAL A 100 -40.62 2.75 11.44
N GLY A 101 -39.91 1.69 11.03
CA GLY A 101 -39.03 1.67 9.86
C GLY A 101 -37.55 1.46 10.17
N ARG A 102 -36.71 1.49 9.13
CA ARG A 102 -35.25 1.28 9.26
C ARG A 102 -34.60 2.45 10.02
N PRO A 103 -33.85 2.20 11.11
CA PRO A 103 -33.14 3.25 11.84
C PRO A 103 -32.19 4.07 10.96
N ARG A 104 -32.07 5.36 11.23
CA ARG A 104 -31.14 6.26 10.51
C ARG A 104 -29.71 6.02 10.99
N TYR A 105 -28.73 6.26 10.12
CA TYR A 105 -27.32 6.23 10.53
C TYR A 105 -26.93 7.54 11.24
N ASP A 106 -26.21 7.42 12.35
CA ASP A 106 -25.53 8.52 13.02
C ASP A 106 -24.18 8.76 12.33
N ILE A 107 -24.17 9.75 11.45
CA ILE A 107 -22.97 10.18 10.73
C ILE A 107 -22.63 11.60 11.23
N PRO A 108 -21.67 11.73 12.15
CA PRO A 108 -21.30 13.03 12.71
C PRO A 108 -20.63 13.92 11.66
N GLU A 109 -21.03 15.19 11.64
CA GLU A 109 -20.51 16.20 10.69
C GLU A 109 -18.98 16.33 10.76
N ARG A 110 -18.43 16.38 11.98
CA ARG A 110 -16.97 16.46 12.21
C ARG A 110 -16.19 15.34 11.51
N MET A 111 -16.77 14.14 11.42
CA MET A 111 -16.13 12.99 10.77
C MET A 111 -16.12 13.16 9.26
N LEU A 112 -17.24 13.62 8.68
CA LEU A 112 -17.28 13.96 7.25
C LEU A 112 -16.30 15.08 6.92
N TRP A 113 -16.15 16.05 7.83
CA TRP A 113 -15.25 17.18 7.64
C TRP A 113 -13.80 16.72 7.63
N ALA A 114 -13.40 15.92 8.61
CA ALA A 114 -12.06 15.34 8.69
C ALA A 114 -11.72 14.50 7.45
N LEU A 115 -12.64 13.62 7.03
CA LEU A 115 -12.40 12.78 5.85
C LEU A 115 -12.31 13.62 4.57
N ARG A 116 -13.15 14.66 4.45
CA ARG A 116 -13.13 15.54 3.28
C ARG A 116 -11.91 16.47 3.24
N SER A 117 -11.43 16.95 4.38
CA SER A 117 -10.24 17.81 4.49
C SER A 117 -8.96 17.04 4.11
N ILE A 118 -8.87 15.75 4.46
CA ILE A 118 -7.79 14.85 4.01
C ILE A 118 -7.89 14.54 2.50
N GLY A 119 -9.05 14.79 1.88
CA GLY A 119 -9.23 14.67 0.43
C GLY A 119 -9.84 13.35 -0.03
N PHE A 120 -10.49 12.60 0.86
CA PHE A 120 -11.27 11.41 0.48
C PHE A 120 -12.43 11.78 -0.44
N ARG A 121 -12.70 10.94 -1.44
CA ARG A 121 -13.88 11.07 -2.30
C ARG A 121 -15.11 10.56 -1.57
N TRP A 122 -16.29 11.08 -1.90
CA TRP A 122 -17.56 10.62 -1.31
C TRP A 122 -17.79 9.11 -1.46
N VAL A 123 -17.46 8.55 -2.61
CA VAL A 123 -17.49 7.09 -2.85
C VAL A 123 -16.59 6.34 -1.85
N SER A 124 -15.38 6.86 -1.60
CA SER A 124 -14.44 6.27 -0.65
C SER A 124 -14.94 6.39 0.78
N ILE A 125 -15.57 7.52 1.14
CA ILE A 125 -16.17 7.73 2.46
C ILE A 125 -17.36 6.78 2.66
N ALA A 126 -18.22 6.61 1.65
CA ALA A 126 -19.35 5.68 1.72
C ALA A 126 -18.89 4.25 1.98
N LYS A 127 -17.84 3.81 1.25
CA LYS A 127 -17.18 2.51 1.46
C LYS A 127 -16.58 2.38 2.86
N LEU A 128 -15.85 3.40 3.32
CA LEU A 128 -15.23 3.42 4.64
C LEU A 128 -16.25 3.33 5.78
N LEU A 129 -17.39 4.02 5.62
CA LEU A 129 -18.47 4.06 6.61
C LEU A 129 -19.46 2.88 6.48
N SER A 130 -19.26 2.00 5.50
CA SER A 130 -20.17 0.89 5.17
C SER A 130 -21.62 1.36 4.92
N VAL A 131 -21.81 2.49 4.25
CA VAL A 131 -23.13 3.05 3.88
C VAL A 131 -23.26 3.26 2.38
N SER A 132 -24.49 3.36 1.88
CA SER A 132 -24.73 3.71 0.48
C SER A 132 -24.39 5.18 0.19
N GLU A 133 -23.94 5.48 -1.03
CA GLU A 133 -23.68 6.86 -1.47
C GLU A 133 -24.93 7.75 -1.34
N HIS A 134 -26.13 7.19 -1.54
CA HIS A 134 -27.40 7.87 -1.31
C HIS A 134 -27.60 8.28 0.16
N THR A 135 -27.19 7.44 1.11
CA THR A 135 -27.27 7.78 2.54
C THR A 135 -26.36 8.96 2.86
N LEU A 136 -25.15 8.94 2.32
CA LEU A 136 -24.17 10.02 2.50
C LEU A 136 -24.63 11.32 1.83
N ARG A 137 -25.20 11.23 0.61
CA ARG A 137 -25.77 12.38 -0.10
C ARG A 137 -26.93 13.02 0.67
N ARG A 138 -27.85 12.22 1.20
CA ARG A 138 -28.95 12.74 2.06
C ARG A 138 -28.39 13.46 3.28
N ARG A 139 -27.45 12.84 3.99
CA ARG A 139 -26.82 13.46 5.16
C ARG A 139 -26.16 14.79 4.81
N ARG A 140 -25.52 14.88 3.64
CA ARG A 140 -24.90 16.11 3.17
C ARG A 140 -25.91 17.24 2.94
N ILE A 141 -27.06 16.93 2.36
CA ILE A 141 -28.16 17.87 2.16
C ILE A 141 -28.71 18.34 3.52
N GLU A 142 -28.90 17.43 4.48
CA GLU A 142 -29.35 17.76 5.84
C GLU A 142 -28.40 18.74 6.55
N LEU A 143 -27.09 18.62 6.32
CA LEU A 143 -26.07 19.50 6.90
C LEU A 143 -25.90 20.82 6.11
N GLY A 144 -26.63 21.03 5.01
CA GLY A 144 -26.47 22.21 4.16
C GLY A 144 -25.15 22.25 3.39
N TRP A 145 -24.46 21.12 3.27
CA TRP A 145 -23.17 21.05 2.59
C TRP A 145 -23.33 21.05 1.08
N ALA A 146 -22.43 21.75 0.40
CA ALA A 146 -22.43 21.91 -1.03
C ALA A 146 -22.48 20.59 -1.80
N VAL A 147 -23.27 20.57 -2.90
CA VAL A 147 -23.44 19.41 -3.76
C VAL A 147 -23.10 19.73 -5.21
N GLY A 148 -22.29 18.87 -5.84
CA GLY A 148 -21.99 19.01 -7.26
C GLY A 148 -20.97 20.12 -7.49
N GLU A 149 -21.34 21.15 -8.25
CA GLU A 149 -20.43 22.23 -8.68
C GLU A 149 -19.96 23.11 -7.51
N ASN A 150 -20.82 23.32 -6.51
CA ASN A 150 -20.52 24.11 -5.32
C ASN A 150 -19.48 23.44 -4.39
N GLU A 151 -19.05 22.21 -4.70
CA GLU A 151 -18.00 21.50 -3.96
C GLU A 151 -16.58 21.95 -4.31
N PHE A 152 -16.43 22.70 -5.41
CA PHE A 152 -15.15 23.22 -5.88
C PHE A 152 -14.95 24.63 -5.37
N SER A 153 -13.68 25.02 -5.24
CA SER A 153 -13.32 26.39 -4.91
C SER A 153 -13.76 27.33 -6.03
N ASP A 154 -14.34 28.46 -5.64
CA ASP A 154 -14.62 29.57 -6.55
C ASP A 154 -13.30 30.29 -6.86
N ILE A 155 -12.56 29.73 -7.81
CA ILE A 155 -11.29 30.26 -8.31
C ILE A 155 -11.41 30.37 -9.82
N ASN A 156 -11.05 31.52 -10.38
CA ASN A 156 -11.07 31.71 -11.84
C ASN A 156 -9.84 31.08 -12.49
N ASP A 157 -9.84 30.95 -13.81
CA ASP A 157 -8.73 30.29 -14.53
C ASP A 157 -7.42 31.06 -14.46
N ASN A 158 -7.45 32.41 -14.39
CA ASN A 158 -6.25 33.23 -14.30
C ASN A 158 -5.55 33.08 -12.93
N GLU A 159 -6.34 33.09 -11.86
CA GLU A 159 -5.86 32.83 -10.50
C GLU A 159 -5.32 31.40 -10.37
N LEU A 160 -6.04 30.43 -10.95
CA LEU A 160 -5.57 29.04 -10.98
C LEU A 160 -4.22 28.92 -11.70
N ASP A 161 -4.08 29.56 -12.86
CA ASP A 161 -2.84 29.56 -13.64
C ASP A 161 -1.67 30.19 -12.86
N GLU A 162 -1.92 31.25 -12.09
CA GLU A 162 -0.90 31.86 -11.23
C GLU A 162 -0.46 30.92 -10.10
N VAL A 163 -1.42 30.30 -9.42
CA VAL A 163 -1.14 29.32 -8.36
C VAL A 163 -0.38 28.11 -8.91
N VAL A 164 -0.71 27.66 -10.12
CA VAL A 164 -0.02 26.57 -10.82
C VAL A 164 1.38 26.99 -11.25
N ARG A 165 1.59 28.21 -11.76
CA ARG A 165 2.91 28.76 -12.10
C ARG A 165 3.84 28.78 -10.88
N GLN A 166 3.33 29.14 -9.71
CA GLN A 166 4.09 29.08 -8.45
C GLN A 166 4.41 27.65 -8.00
N ILE A 167 3.58 26.66 -8.34
CA ILE A 167 3.88 25.25 -8.04
C ILE A 167 5.00 24.77 -8.96
N VAL A 168 4.82 24.96 -10.27
CA VAL A 168 5.78 24.51 -11.30
C VAL A 168 7.13 25.19 -11.12
N SER A 169 7.19 26.47 -10.72
CA SER A 169 8.46 27.15 -10.46
C SER A 169 9.25 26.53 -9.29
N ARG A 170 8.56 26.06 -8.25
CA ARG A 170 9.17 25.37 -7.11
C ARG A 170 9.51 23.91 -7.43
N THR A 171 8.69 23.26 -8.25
CA THR A 171 8.86 21.87 -8.66
C THR A 171 8.69 21.73 -10.18
N PRO A 172 9.76 21.98 -10.98
CA PRO A 172 9.69 21.98 -12.45
C PRO A 172 9.18 20.66 -13.06
N ASN A 173 9.43 19.56 -12.35
CA ASN A 173 9.00 18.22 -12.77
C ASN A 173 7.63 17.80 -12.21
N ALA A 174 6.88 18.70 -11.55
CA ALA A 174 5.55 18.39 -11.04
C ALA A 174 4.58 18.08 -12.18
N GLY A 175 4.16 16.81 -12.24
CA GLY A 175 3.05 16.39 -13.10
C GLY A 175 1.69 16.72 -12.48
N GLU A 176 0.63 16.37 -13.21
CA GLU A 176 -0.76 16.63 -12.83
C GLU A 176 -1.09 16.23 -11.38
N THR A 177 -0.68 15.04 -10.95
CA THR A 177 -0.92 14.54 -9.59
C THR A 177 -0.27 15.41 -8.51
N MET A 178 0.97 15.85 -8.74
CA MET A 178 1.71 16.70 -7.80
C MET A 178 1.08 18.10 -7.72
N THR A 179 0.74 18.68 -8.87
CA THR A 179 0.04 19.97 -8.93
C THR A 179 -1.31 19.90 -8.24
N PHE A 180 -2.07 18.82 -8.47
CA PHE A 180 -3.35 18.60 -7.82
C PHE A 180 -3.22 18.44 -6.29
N GLY A 181 -2.18 17.73 -5.83
CA GLY A 181 -1.85 17.62 -4.41
C GLY A 181 -1.46 18.96 -3.78
N ALA A 182 -0.64 19.76 -4.46
CA ALA A 182 -0.22 21.08 -3.99
C ALA A 182 -1.40 22.06 -3.90
N LEU A 183 -2.33 22.04 -4.86
CA LEU A 183 -3.58 22.81 -4.79
C LEU A 183 -4.41 22.42 -3.56
N ARG A 184 -4.58 21.12 -3.30
CA ARG A 184 -5.27 20.64 -2.10
C ARG A 184 -4.59 21.07 -0.81
N GLY A 185 -3.26 21.04 -0.75
CA GLY A 185 -2.49 21.51 0.41
C GLY A 185 -2.69 22.99 0.70
N ARG A 186 -3.11 23.79 -0.30
CA ARG A 186 -3.50 25.20 -0.15
C ARG A 186 -5.00 25.39 0.12
N GLY A 187 -5.74 24.32 0.37
CA GLY A 187 -7.19 24.37 0.58
C GLY A 187 -8.01 24.56 -0.71
N LEU A 188 -7.38 24.52 -1.89
CA LEU A 188 -8.05 24.71 -3.17
C LEU A 188 -8.52 23.37 -3.72
N ARG A 189 -9.83 23.25 -3.94
CA ARG A 189 -10.44 22.07 -4.55
C ARG A 189 -10.92 22.41 -5.94
N VAL A 190 -10.13 22.04 -6.95
CA VAL A 190 -10.40 22.36 -8.35
C VAL A 190 -10.76 21.10 -9.14
N GLN A 191 -11.56 21.25 -10.18
CA GLN A 191 -11.88 20.18 -11.11
C GLN A 191 -10.61 19.67 -11.80
N ARG A 192 -10.50 18.35 -11.96
CA ARG A 192 -9.31 17.72 -12.57
C ARG A 192 -9.04 18.22 -14.00
N HIS A 193 -10.10 18.44 -14.79
CA HIS A 193 -9.96 18.95 -16.16
C HIS A 193 -9.39 20.39 -16.18
N ARG A 194 -9.85 21.28 -15.29
CA ARG A 194 -9.33 22.65 -15.17
C ARG A 194 -7.86 22.69 -14.76
N VAL A 195 -7.44 21.84 -13.82
CA VAL A 195 -6.01 21.71 -13.46
C VAL A 195 -5.18 21.26 -14.66
N ARG A 196 -5.70 20.30 -15.44
CA ARG A 196 -5.04 19.80 -16.64
C ARG A 196 -4.91 20.87 -17.73
N GLU A 197 -5.92 21.71 -17.90
CA GLU A 197 -5.91 22.84 -18.84
C GLU A 197 -4.98 23.94 -18.36
N SER A 198 -5.00 24.27 -17.07
CA SER A 198 -4.09 25.24 -16.46
C SER A 198 -2.63 24.85 -16.65
N ILE A 199 -2.26 23.59 -16.38
CA ILE A 199 -0.90 23.09 -16.67
C ILE A 199 -0.54 23.23 -18.15
N ASN A 200 -1.51 23.04 -19.06
CA ASN A 200 -1.28 23.20 -20.49
C ASN A 200 -1.03 24.66 -20.89
N ARG A 201 -1.70 25.61 -20.24
CA ARG A 201 -1.52 27.05 -20.47
C ARG A 201 -0.22 27.57 -19.86
N VAL A 202 0.13 27.09 -18.66
CA VAL A 202 1.31 27.54 -17.90
C VAL A 202 2.61 26.91 -18.39
N ASP A 203 2.61 25.61 -18.70
CA ASP A 203 3.80 24.85 -19.10
C ASP A 203 3.49 23.89 -20.27
N PRO A 204 3.18 24.43 -21.47
CA PRO A 204 2.89 23.60 -22.65
C PRO A 204 4.11 22.76 -23.06
N ILE A 205 5.32 23.31 -22.94
CA ILE A 205 6.57 22.66 -23.35
C ILE A 205 6.92 21.51 -22.41
N GLY A 206 6.98 21.74 -21.09
CA GLY A 206 7.30 20.69 -20.12
C GLY A 206 6.24 19.59 -20.11
N ARG A 207 4.97 19.93 -20.38
CA ARG A 207 3.92 18.92 -20.63
C ARG A 207 4.20 18.09 -21.89
N ALA A 208 4.57 18.71 -23.00
CA ALA A 208 4.89 18.00 -24.24
C ALA A 208 6.11 17.08 -24.08
N LEU A 209 7.19 17.58 -23.46
CA LEU A 209 8.40 16.80 -23.18
C LEU A 209 8.11 15.58 -22.29
N ARG A 210 7.25 15.71 -21.27
CA ARG A 210 6.82 14.58 -20.43
C ARG A 210 6.02 13.53 -21.20
N ARG A 211 5.22 13.94 -22.18
CA ARG A 211 4.47 13.01 -23.05
C ARG A 211 5.38 12.30 -24.04
N GLN A 212 6.41 12.97 -24.54
CA GLN A 212 7.38 12.42 -25.49
C GLN A 212 8.38 11.47 -24.82
N ARG A 213 8.73 11.71 -23.56
CA ARG A 213 9.63 10.83 -22.80
C ARG A 213 8.95 9.52 -22.44
N THR A 214 9.11 8.53 -23.30
CA THR A 214 8.85 7.13 -22.95
C THR A 214 9.80 6.73 -21.83
N ILE A 215 9.26 6.16 -20.75
CA ILE A 215 10.09 5.57 -19.69
C ILE A 215 10.87 4.41 -20.30
N VAL A 216 12.18 4.56 -20.44
CA VAL A 216 13.06 3.47 -20.85
C VAL A 216 13.14 2.48 -19.71
N ARG A 217 12.44 1.35 -19.83
CA ARG A 217 12.52 0.25 -18.86
C ARG A 217 13.78 -0.55 -19.17
N ARG A 218 14.54 -0.88 -18.13
CA ARG A 218 15.64 -1.84 -18.27
C ARG A 218 15.05 -3.20 -18.64
N ILE A 219 15.59 -3.81 -19.67
CA ILE A 219 15.32 -5.20 -19.99
C ILE A 219 16.20 -6.01 -19.06
N TYR A 220 15.58 -6.62 -18.05
CA TYR A 220 16.28 -7.57 -17.19
C TYR A 220 16.38 -8.89 -17.95
N ASN A 221 17.61 -9.31 -18.25
CA ASN A 221 17.89 -10.66 -18.72
C ASN A 221 18.39 -11.46 -17.51
N VAL A 222 17.58 -12.41 -17.07
CA VAL A 222 17.90 -13.28 -15.94
C VAL A 222 18.06 -14.72 -16.44
N PRO A 223 19.06 -15.48 -15.96
CA PRO A 223 19.30 -16.86 -16.40
C PRO A 223 18.11 -17.81 -16.17
N SER A 224 17.30 -17.53 -15.15
CA SER A 224 16.15 -18.34 -14.77
C SER A 224 15.09 -17.48 -14.07
N PRO A 225 13.83 -17.95 -14.00
CA PRO A 225 12.83 -17.37 -13.12
C PRO A 225 13.37 -17.24 -11.68
N ASN A 226 13.04 -16.13 -11.00
CA ASN A 226 13.46 -15.81 -9.62
C ASN A 226 14.96 -15.58 -9.36
N PHE A 227 15.80 -15.36 -10.37
CA PHE A 227 17.24 -15.11 -10.14
C PHE A 227 17.57 -13.84 -9.31
N LEU A 228 16.67 -12.85 -9.28
CA LEU A 228 16.85 -11.57 -8.57
C LEU A 228 15.99 -11.46 -7.30
N TRP A 229 15.41 -12.57 -6.86
CA TRP A 229 14.54 -12.67 -5.68
C TRP A 229 15.28 -13.37 -4.55
#